data_AF-A0A7X6HSS1-F1
#
_entry.id   AF-A0A7X6HSS1-F1
#
_cell.length_a   1.000
_cell.length_b   1.000
_cell.length_c   1.000
_cell.angle_alpha   90.00
_cell.angle_beta   90.00
_cell.angle_gamma   90.00
#
_symmetry.space_group_name_H-M   'P 1'
#
loop_
_entity.id
_entity.type
_entity.pdbx_description
1 polymer ?
#
loop_
_entity_poly.entity_id
_entity_poly.type
_entity_poly.pdbx_seq_one_letter_code
_entity_poly.pdbx_strand_id
1 'polypeptide(L)'
;MKNVKAPTSRSYQEFLIESLQNSQEAAGYIEVTLTEASDEPKLLQMVLKDIVDSRIKFNTLSDSAQLRWKKLDKMLAESGGSEIYSFVELLEALGFKLEITVADLEMSADLEDKDFARSNLSPETANL
;
A
#
# COMPACT_ATOMS: atom_id res chain seq x y z
N MET A 1 26.78 13.73 41.62
CA MET A 1 26.97 13.03 40.34
C MET A 1 25.81 13.41 39.42
N LYS A 2 26.08 13.96 38.23
CA LYS A 2 25.03 14.27 37.24
C LYS A 2 24.59 12.96 36.60
N ASN A 3 23.30 12.62 36.69
CA ASN A 3 22.71 11.51 35.96
C ASN A 3 22.74 11.84 34.46
N VAL A 4 23.65 11.22 33.71
CA VAL A 4 23.64 11.26 32.26
C VAL A 4 22.68 10.18 31.79
N LYS A 5 21.43 10.56 31.48
CA LYS A 5 20.48 9.67 30.81
C LYS A 5 20.97 9.52 29.36
N ALA A 6 21.64 8.40 29.05
CA ALA A 6 21.99 8.06 27.69
C ALA A 6 20.68 7.98 26.85
N PRO A 7 20.69 8.45 25.59
CA PRO A 7 19.52 8.30 24.72
C PRO A 7 19.23 6.81 24.53
N THR A 8 17.99 6.41 24.76
CA THR A 8 17.53 5.04 24.48
C THR A 8 17.57 4.83 22.98
N SER A 9 18.17 3.73 22.52
CA SER A 9 18.13 3.33 21.11
C SER A 9 16.67 3.27 20.64
N ARG A 10 16.44 3.69 19.40
CA ARG A 10 15.12 3.66 18.79
C ARG A 10 14.59 2.22 18.73
N SER A 11 13.29 2.03 18.95
CA SER A 11 12.65 0.72 18.75
C SER A 11 12.82 0.29 17.30
N TYR A 12 13.22 -0.97 17.08
CA TYR A 12 13.34 -1.53 15.72
C TYR A 12 12.02 -1.41 14.95
N GLN A 13 10.89 -1.67 15.61
CA GLN A 13 9.58 -1.56 14.98
C GLN A 13 9.27 -0.12 14.54
N GLU A 14 9.63 0.87 15.37
CA GLU A 14 9.42 2.27 14.97
C GLU A 14 10.27 2.63 13.76
N PHE A 15 11.54 2.18 13.75
CA PHE A 15 12.44 2.37 12.63
C PHE A 15 11.88 1.74 11.35
N LEU A 16 11.46 0.47 11.40
CA LEU A 16 10.85 -0.25 10.27
C LEU A 16 9.61 0.49 9.74
N ILE A 17 8.67 0.83 10.61
CA ILE A 17 7.45 1.55 10.21
C ILE A 17 7.78 2.90 9.55
N GLU A 18 8.83 3.59 10.00
CA GLU A 18 9.27 4.82 9.35
C GLU A 18 9.93 4.60 7.99
N SER A 19 10.71 3.54 7.87
CA SER A 19 11.44 3.21 6.64
C SER A 19 10.49 2.81 5.52
N LEU A 20 9.40 2.09 5.85
CA LEU A 20 8.34 1.66 4.92
C LEU A 20 7.52 2.80 4.28
N GLN A 21 7.78 4.06 4.65
CA GLN A 21 7.31 5.20 3.84
C GLN A 21 7.91 5.18 2.44
N ASN A 22 9.15 4.74 2.33
CA ASN A 22 9.83 4.57 1.06
C ASN A 22 9.18 3.41 0.31
N SER A 23 8.58 3.70 -0.85
CA SER A 23 7.86 2.70 -1.64
C SER A 23 8.77 1.58 -2.13
N GLN A 24 10.05 1.88 -2.39
CA GLN A 24 11.05 0.88 -2.79
C GLN A 24 11.36 -0.07 -1.64
N GLU A 25 11.46 0.45 -0.40
CA GLU A 25 11.65 -0.41 0.78
C GLU A 25 10.42 -1.28 1.04
N ALA A 26 9.22 -0.71 0.93
CA ALA A 26 7.97 -1.47 1.05
C ALA A 26 7.85 -2.57 -0.02
N ALA A 27 8.20 -2.27 -1.27
CA ALA A 27 8.20 -3.23 -2.36
C ALA A 27 9.18 -4.40 -2.09
N GLY A 28 10.42 -4.08 -1.72
CA GLY A 28 11.41 -5.10 -1.35
C GLY A 28 10.99 -5.95 -0.15
N TYR A 29 10.33 -5.35 0.85
CA TYR A 29 9.84 -6.09 2.01
C TYR A 29 8.76 -7.11 1.62
N ILE A 30 7.85 -6.75 0.71
CA ILE A 30 6.84 -7.68 0.17
C ILE A 30 7.49 -8.76 -0.69
N GLU A 31 8.39 -8.38 -1.61
CA GLU A 31 9.04 -9.32 -2.53
C GLU A 31 9.77 -10.41 -1.76
N VAL A 32 10.67 -10.02 -0.84
CA VAL A 32 11.42 -10.96 0.01
C VAL A 32 10.47 -11.86 0.80
N THR A 33 9.36 -11.31 1.31
CA THR A 33 8.36 -12.10 2.03
C THR A 33 7.70 -13.17 1.17
N LEU A 34 7.57 -12.94 -0.14
CA LEU A 34 6.94 -13.89 -1.06
C LEU A 34 7.94 -14.86 -1.69
N THR A 35 9.18 -14.44 -1.93
CA THR A 35 10.20 -15.24 -2.64
C THR A 35 11.12 -16.01 -1.70
N GLU A 36 11.37 -15.49 -0.50
CA GLU A 36 12.23 -16.13 0.52
C GLU A 36 11.38 -16.73 1.65
N ALA A 37 10.06 -16.82 1.46
CA ALA A 37 9.12 -17.23 2.49
C ALA A 37 9.53 -18.58 3.08
N SER A 38 9.79 -18.57 4.39
CA SER A 38 9.79 -19.78 5.21
C SER A 38 8.34 -20.30 5.30
N ASP A 39 8.16 -21.54 5.76
CA ASP A 39 6.86 -22.13 6.10
C ASP A 39 6.11 -21.38 7.24
N GLU A 40 6.45 -20.11 7.52
CA GLU A 40 5.91 -19.29 8.59
C GLU A 40 4.51 -18.77 8.22
N PRO A 41 3.46 -19.31 8.85
CA PRO A 41 2.11 -18.88 8.58
C PRO A 41 1.95 -17.41 9.00
N LYS A 42 1.21 -16.63 8.20
CA LYS A 42 0.88 -15.21 8.48
C LYS A 42 2.02 -14.20 8.31
N LEU A 43 3.21 -14.61 7.86
CA LEU A 43 4.31 -13.66 7.61
C LEU A 43 3.88 -12.54 6.63
N LEU A 44 3.25 -12.90 5.51
CA LEU A 44 2.70 -11.94 4.55
C LEU A 44 1.67 -10.98 5.17
N GLN A 45 0.81 -11.47 6.07
CA GLN A 45 -0.17 -10.64 6.75
C GLN A 45 0.53 -9.57 7.61
N MET A 46 1.56 -9.98 8.37
CA MET A 46 2.33 -9.08 9.23
C MET A 46 3.03 -8.00 8.40
N VAL A 47 3.71 -8.39 7.32
CA VAL A 47 4.44 -7.48 6.42
C VAL A 47 3.50 -6.44 5.79
N LEU A 48 2.36 -6.87 5.27
CA LEU A 48 1.36 -5.96 4.70
C LEU A 48 0.77 -5.04 5.77
N LYS A 49 0.57 -5.53 6.99
CA LYS A 49 0.10 -4.72 8.12
C LYS A 49 1.12 -3.65 8.50
N ASP A 50 2.41 -3.96 8.55
CA ASP A 50 3.47 -2.99 8.84
C ASP A 50 3.47 -1.84 7.81
N ILE A 51 3.30 -2.18 6.53
CA ILE A 51 3.21 -1.18 5.45
C ILE A 51 1.95 -0.33 5.63
N VAL A 52 0.80 -0.93 5.91
CA VAL A 52 -0.45 -0.21 6.16
C VAL A 52 -0.33 0.71 7.38
N ASP A 53 0.24 0.23 8.48
CA ASP A 53 0.47 1.01 9.70
C ASP A 53 1.41 2.20 9.43
N SER A 54 2.44 2.01 8.60
CA SER A 54 3.27 3.11 8.09
C SER A 54 2.42 4.14 7.35
N ARG A 55 1.63 3.72 6.35
CA ARG A 55 0.79 4.64 5.58
C ARG A 55 -0.24 5.37 6.46
N ILE A 56 -0.80 4.72 7.48
CA ILE A 56 -1.69 5.34 8.47
C ILE A 56 -0.93 6.38 9.30
N LYS A 57 0.23 6.01 9.86
CA LYS A 57 1.06 6.90 10.69
C LYS A 57 1.43 8.20 9.95
N PHE A 58 1.68 8.10 8.65
CA PHE A 58 2.04 9.24 7.79
C PHE A 58 0.87 9.85 7.02
N ASN A 59 -0.37 9.41 7.29
CA ASN A 59 -1.58 9.91 6.63
C ASN A 59 -1.50 9.87 5.09
N THR A 60 -0.91 8.80 4.53
CA THR A 60 -0.76 8.57 3.09
C THR A 60 -1.58 7.38 2.59
N LEU A 61 -2.34 6.71 3.47
CA LEU A 61 -3.23 5.63 3.09
C LEU A 61 -4.55 6.21 2.57
N SER A 62 -4.94 5.83 1.34
CA SER A 62 -6.25 6.17 0.81
C SER A 62 -7.36 5.30 1.42
N ASP A 63 -8.59 5.82 1.45
CA ASP A 63 -9.77 5.06 1.93
C ASP A 63 -9.99 3.77 1.14
N SER A 64 -9.74 3.82 -0.18
CA SER A 64 -9.87 2.67 -1.06
C SER A 64 -8.82 1.59 -0.74
N ALA A 65 -7.58 1.98 -0.43
CA ALA A 65 -6.55 1.07 0.01
C ALA A 65 -6.89 0.47 1.39
N GLN A 66 -7.40 1.28 2.32
CA GLN A 66 -7.81 0.81 3.64
C GLN A 66 -8.95 -0.22 3.56
N LEU A 67 -9.94 -0.02 2.70
CA LEU A 67 -11.03 -0.97 2.49
C LEU A 67 -10.53 -2.30 1.91
N ARG A 68 -9.63 -2.23 0.91
CA ARG A 68 -9.01 -3.43 0.31
C ARG A 68 -8.17 -4.19 1.33
N TRP A 69 -7.41 -3.47 2.15
CA TRP A 69 -6.64 -4.06 3.25
C TRP A 69 -7.55 -4.80 4.23
N LYS A 70 -8.62 -4.17 4.75
CA LYS A 70 -9.55 -4.84 5.68
C LYS A 70 -10.11 -6.16 5.13
N LYS A 71 -10.42 -6.20 3.83
CA LYS A 71 -10.89 -7.41 3.17
C LYS A 71 -9.79 -8.47 3.10
N LEU A 72 -8.60 -8.09 2.64
CA LEU A 72 -7.47 -9.00 2.47
C LEU A 72 -6.97 -9.52 3.81
N ASP A 73 -6.83 -8.66 4.82
CA ASP A 73 -6.42 -9.00 6.18
C ASP A 73 -7.29 -10.11 6.78
N LYS A 74 -8.61 -10.03 6.59
CA LYS A 74 -9.53 -11.10 7.00
C LYS A 74 -9.24 -12.41 6.28
N MET A 75 -9.03 -12.37 4.96
CA MET A 75 -8.73 -13.57 4.17
C MET A 75 -7.40 -14.20 4.62
N LEU A 76 -6.36 -13.38 4.82
CA LEU A 76 -5.05 -13.84 5.30
C LEU A 76 -5.10 -14.39 6.73
N ALA A 77 -5.94 -13.83 7.59
CA ALA A 77 -6.14 -14.36 8.94
C ALA A 77 -6.76 -15.77 8.93
N GLU A 78 -7.64 -16.04 7.96
CA GLU A 78 -8.34 -17.32 7.80
C GLU A 78 -7.47 -18.37 7.08
N SER A 79 -6.84 -18.02 5.96
CA SER A 79 -6.09 -18.98 5.12
C SER A 79 -4.58 -19.00 5.38
N GLY A 80 -4.06 -18.06 6.17
CA GLY A 80 -2.62 -17.85 6.37
C GLY A 80 -1.89 -17.33 5.12
N GLY A 81 -2.60 -17.04 4.04
CA GLY A 81 -2.02 -16.69 2.74
C GLY A 81 -1.66 -17.89 1.86
N SER A 82 -2.11 -19.10 2.21
CA SER A 82 -1.74 -20.34 1.51
C SER A 82 -1.98 -20.30 0.00
N GLU A 83 -3.07 -19.67 -0.46
CA GLU A 83 -3.36 -19.54 -1.89
C GLU A 83 -2.35 -18.65 -2.63
N ILE A 84 -1.81 -17.62 -1.96
CA ILE A 84 -0.82 -16.71 -2.54
C ILE A 84 0.52 -17.44 -2.65
N TYR A 85 0.96 -18.12 -1.59
CA TYR A 85 2.20 -18.89 -1.64
C TYR A 85 2.15 -20.01 -2.68
N SER A 86 1.02 -20.76 -2.74
CA SER A 86 0.81 -21.78 -3.77
C SER A 86 0.88 -21.20 -5.18
N PHE A 87 0.41 -19.97 -5.38
CA PHE A 87 0.52 -19.28 -6.66
C PHE A 87 1.98 -18.92 -7.00
N VAL A 88 2.75 -18.44 -6.02
CA VAL A 88 4.18 -18.14 -6.21
C VAL A 88 4.96 -19.42 -6.54
N GLU A 89 4.76 -20.51 -5.80
CA GLU A 89 5.36 -21.81 -6.07
C GLU A 89 5.03 -22.32 -7.48
N LEU A 90 3.79 -22.13 -7.93
CA LEU A 90 3.38 -22.49 -9.28
C LEU A 90 4.14 -21.67 -10.34
N LEU A 91 4.33 -20.36 -10.13
CA LEU A 91 5.10 -19.52 -11.05
C LEU A 91 6.55 -20.05 -11.18
N GLU A 92 7.19 -20.38 -10.06
CA GLU A 92 8.54 -20.92 -10.05
C GLU A 92 8.64 -22.27 -10.75
N ALA A 93 7.69 -23.18 -10.50
CA ALA A 93 7.61 -24.48 -11.16
C ALA A 93 7.43 -24.36 -12.69
N LEU A 94 6.82 -23.25 -13.15
CA LEU A 94 6.65 -22.92 -14.56
C LEU A 94 7.86 -22.18 -15.16
N GLY A 95 8.89 -21.88 -14.36
CA GLY A 95 10.10 -21.16 -14.79
C GLY A 95 9.97 -19.63 -14.78
N PHE A 96 8.97 -19.09 -14.07
CA PHE A 96 8.81 -17.66 -13.84
C PHE A 96 9.38 -17.25 -12.48
N LYS A 97 9.68 -15.95 -12.35
CA LYS A 97 10.07 -15.33 -11.08
C LYS A 97 9.09 -14.18 -10.77
N LEU A 98 8.72 -14.05 -9.49
CA LEU A 98 7.95 -12.91 -9.00
C LEU A 98 8.88 -11.74 -8.66
N GLU A 99 8.48 -10.52 -9.02
CA GLU A 99 9.13 -9.27 -8.65
C GLU A 99 8.05 -8.26 -8.23
N ILE A 100 8.32 -7.46 -7.19
CA ILE A 100 7.43 -6.38 -6.74
C ILE A 100 8.14 -5.05 -6.95
N THR A 101 7.59 -4.22 -7.82
CA THR A 101 8.16 -2.91 -8.18
C THR A 101 7.20 -1.78 -7.83
N VAL A 102 7.76 -0.57 -7.67
CA VAL A 102 6.95 0.64 -7.46
C VAL A 102 6.23 0.96 -8.76
N ALA A 103 4.92 1.21 -8.68
CA ALA A 103 4.14 1.61 -9.85
C ALA A 103 4.58 2.99 -10.35
N ASP A 104 4.89 3.09 -11.64
CA ASP A 104 5.10 4.36 -12.33
C ASP A 104 3.74 5.04 -12.54
N LEU A 105 3.28 5.76 -11.52
CA LEU A 105 2.12 6.63 -11.64
C LEU A 105 2.54 7.92 -12.36
N GLU A 106 2.64 7.85 -13.69
CA GLU A 106 2.58 9.05 -14.53
C GLU A 106 1.29 9.81 -14.19
N MET A 107 1.43 11.11 -13.91
CA MET A 107 0.38 12.04 -13.49
C MET A 107 -0.91 11.87 -14.29
N SER A 108 -1.93 11.23 -13.71
CA SER A 108 -3.32 11.41 -14.14
C SER A 108 -3.90 12.71 -13.55
N ALA A 109 -3.15 13.80 -13.66
CA ALA A 109 -3.58 15.15 -13.34
C ALA A 109 -3.98 15.86 -14.64
N ASP A 110 -4.92 15.27 -15.38
CA ASP A 110 -5.56 15.89 -16.54
C ASP A 110 -6.96 15.30 -16.71
N LEU A 111 -7.89 15.72 -15.85
CA LEU A 111 -9.26 16.04 -16.24
C LEU A 111 -9.73 17.17 -15.33
N GLU A 112 -9.26 18.38 -15.65
CA GLU A 112 -9.80 19.63 -15.16
C GLU A 112 -11.30 19.73 -15.44
N ASP A 113 -12.00 20.26 -14.43
CA ASP A 113 -13.27 20.99 -14.54
C ASP A 113 -13.37 21.82 -15.83
N LYS A 114 -14.34 21.48 -16.70
CA LYS A 114 -14.93 22.43 -17.65
C LYS A 114 -16.42 22.17 -17.86
N ASP A 115 -17.24 22.35 -16.82
CA ASP A 115 -18.69 22.50 -17.00
C ASP A 115 -19.34 23.50 -16.03
N PHE A 116 -18.61 24.57 -15.68
CA PHE A 116 -19.20 25.71 -14.97
C PHE A 116 -18.94 27.03 -15.69
N ALA A 117 -19.39 27.17 -16.95
CA ALA A 117 -19.67 28.48 -17.58
C ALA A 117 -20.28 28.33 -18.99
N ARG A 118 -21.54 27.94 -19.10
CA ARG A 118 -22.48 28.51 -20.08
C ARG A 118 -23.80 28.74 -19.37
N SER A 119 -23.85 29.82 -18.58
CA SER A 119 -24.51 31.07 -19.00
C SER A 119 -26.00 30.87 -19.26
N ASN A 120 -26.76 31.23 -18.23
CA ASN A 120 -28.11 31.77 -18.33
C ASN A 120 -28.27 32.60 -19.61
N LEU A 121 -29.15 32.19 -20.51
CA LEU A 121 -29.87 33.08 -21.41
C LEU A 121 -31.12 32.35 -21.90
N SER A 122 -32.20 32.60 -21.16
CA SER A 122 -33.58 32.45 -21.63
C SER A 122 -33.77 33.29 -22.90
N PRO A 123 -34.43 32.79 -23.95
CA PRO A 123 -35.09 33.65 -24.91
C PRO A 123 -36.57 33.74 -24.51
N GLU A 124 -36.90 34.72 -23.68
CA GLU A 124 -38.25 35.26 -23.65
C GLU A 124 -38.28 36.53 -24.51
N THR A 125 -39.27 36.59 -25.39
CA THR A 125 -39.77 37.73 -26.19
C THR A 125 -39.04 38.11 -27.49
N ALA A 126 -39.74 37.90 -28.62
CA ALA A 126 -40.37 38.96 -29.43
C ALA A 126 -40.24 38.74 -30.95
N ASN A 127 -41.39 38.71 -31.64
CA ASN A 127 -41.63 39.03 -33.07
C ASN A 127 -41.05 38.04 -34.11
N LEU A 128 -41.80 37.44 -35.03
CA LEU A 128 -42.94 37.86 -35.86
C LEU A 128 -43.81 36.65 -36.22
#